data_AF-A0A0L0K2B8-F1
#
_entry.id   AF-A0A0L0K2B8-F1
#
_cell.length_a   1.000
_cell.length_b   1.000
_cell.length_c   1.000
_cell.angle_alpha   90.00
_cell.angle_beta   90.00
_cell.angle_gamma   90.00
#
_symmetry.space_group_name_H-M   'P 1'
#
loop_
_entity.id
_entity.type
_entity.pdbx_description
1 polymer ?
#
loop_
_entity_poly.entity_id
_entity_poly.type
_entity_poly.pdbx_seq_one_letter_code
_entity_poly.pdbx_strand_id
1 'polypeptide(L)' 'MNNSTPYPQEFIQPEIIDDCDECKVFVDKWCRHMAIKAKDGDLNKNHDPSAASDAAVLWKMHVTNTHPGKSK' A
#
# COMPACT_ATOMS: atom_id res chain seq x y z
N MET A 1 16.33 -25.63 3.59
CA MET A 1 15.28 -24.98 4.38
C MET A 1 14.90 -23.68 3.70
N ASN A 2 13.98 -23.78 2.76
CA ASN A 2 13.27 -22.68 2.13
C ASN A 2 12.17 -22.22 3.09
N ASN A 3 12.57 -21.44 4.10
CA ASN A 3 11.65 -20.78 5.01
C ASN A 3 11.07 -19.55 4.28
N SER A 4 10.30 -19.79 3.21
CA SER A 4 9.30 -18.83 2.76
C SER A 4 8.24 -18.83 3.85
N THR A 5 8.45 -18.01 4.88
CA THR A 5 7.33 -17.56 5.71
C THR A 5 6.25 -17.12 4.74
N PRO A 6 5.07 -17.78 4.71
CA PRO A 6 3.97 -17.31 3.90
C PRO A 6 3.71 -15.88 4.38
N TYR A 7 3.88 -14.91 3.47
CA TYR A 7 3.64 -13.50 3.79
C TYR A 7 2.24 -13.43 4.41
N PRO A 8 2.11 -13.13 5.70
CA PRO A 8 0.83 -13.29 6.35
C PRO A 8 -0.09 -12.19 5.85
N GLN A 9 -1.36 -12.59 5.71
CA GLN A 9 -2.52 -11.72 5.90
C GLN A 9 -2.85 -10.78 4.74
N GLU A 10 -4.14 -10.84 4.37
CA GLU A 10 -4.88 -9.95 3.48
C GLU A 10 -4.12 -8.68 3.10
N PHE A 11 -3.59 -8.64 1.87
CA PHE A 11 -2.90 -7.47 1.36
C PHE A 11 -3.89 -6.29 1.41
N ILE A 12 -3.71 -5.40 2.39
CA ILE A 12 -4.57 -4.25 2.56
C ILE A 12 -4.24 -3.33 1.38
N GLN A 13 -5.16 -3.25 0.43
CA GLN A 13 -5.08 -2.25 -0.61
C GLN A 13 -5.64 -0.94 -0.02
N PRO A 14 -4.80 0.09 0.15
CA PRO A 14 -5.29 1.39 0.60
C PRO A 14 -6.24 1.99 -0.44
N GLU A 15 -7.22 2.77 0.03
CA GLU A 15 -8.22 3.45 -0.79
C GLU A 15 -8.25 4.95 -0.47
N ILE A 16 -8.61 5.79 -1.45
CA ILE A 16 -8.76 7.23 -1.23
C ILE A 16 -10.12 7.48 -0.59
N ILE A 17 -10.13 7.96 0.66
CA ILE A 17 -11.36 8.31 1.39
C ILE A 17 -11.61 9.81 1.27
N ASP A 18 -12.82 10.22 0.86
CA ASP A 18 -13.28 11.62 0.84
C ASP A 18 -12.26 12.60 0.18
N ASP A 19 -11.62 12.18 -0.92
CA ASP A 19 -10.58 12.93 -1.66
C ASP A 19 -9.32 13.31 -0.85
N CYS A 20 -9.11 12.71 0.31
CA CYS A 20 -8.01 13.00 1.22
C CYS A 20 -6.63 12.89 0.53
N ASP A 21 -5.87 14.00 0.55
CA ASP A 21 -4.53 14.07 -0.04
C ASP A 21 -3.54 13.09 0.61
N GLU A 22 -3.61 12.89 1.93
CA GLU A 22 -2.75 11.91 2.61
C GLU A 22 -3.10 10.48 2.19
N CYS A 23 -4.40 10.16 2.03
CA CYS A 23 -4.80 8.87 1.48
C CYS A 23 -4.26 8.68 0.05
N LYS A 24 -4.31 9.70 -0.79
CA LYS A 24 -3.71 9.67 -2.15
C LYS A 24 -2.22 9.36 -2.10
N VAL A 25 -1.47 9.95 -1.16
CA VAL A 25 -0.03 9.70 -1.00
C VAL A 25 0.25 8.24 -0.63
N PHE A 26 -0.50 7.67 0.32
CA PHE A 26 -0.32 6.26 0.69
C PHE A 26 -0.72 5.29 -0.42
N VAL A 27 -1.80 5.58 -1.13
CA VAL A 27 -2.28 4.78 -2.27
C VAL A 27 -1.28 4.81 -3.42
N ASP A 28 -0.76 5.98 -3.77
CA ASP A 28 0.25 6.14 -4.82
C ASP A 28 1.56 5.43 -4.43
N LYS A 29 2.02 5.55 -3.18
CA LYS A 29 3.19 4.84 -2.66
C LYS A 29 3.00 3.32 -2.75
N TRP A 30 1.85 2.81 -2.31
CA TRP A 30 1.51 1.39 -2.42
C TRP A 30 1.52 0.93 -3.87
N CYS A 31 0.88 1.68 -4.77
CA CYS A 31 0.81 1.35 -6.20
C CYS A 31 2.19 1.33 -6.85
N ARG A 32 3.06 2.30 -6.54
CA ARG A 32 4.44 2.34 -7.04
C ARG A 32 5.27 1.15 -6.58
N HIS A 33 5.05 0.66 -5.36
CA HIS A 33 5.78 -0.49 -4.84
C HIS A 33 5.19 -1.83 -5.29
N MET A 34 3.90 -1.88 -5.61
CA MET A 34 3.24 -3.09 -6.13
C MET A 34 3.35 -3.23 -7.65
N ALA A 35 3.57 -2.14 -8.39
CA ALA A 35 3.73 -2.20 -9.84
C ALA A 35 4.92 -3.09 -10.20
N ILE A 36 4.69 -4.14 -10.99
CA ILE A 36 5.74 -5.07 -11.47
C ILE A 36 6.52 -4.44 -12.63
N LYS A 37 5.84 -3.60 -13.42
CA LYS A 37 6.40 -2.89 -14.57
C LYS A 37 6.29 -1.39 -14.37
N ALA A 38 7.33 -0.66 -14.77
CA ALA A 38 7.29 0.78 -14.89
C ALA A 38 6.41 1.21 -16.09
N LYS A 39 6.09 2.51 -16.19
CA LYS A 39 5.31 3.05 -17.32
C LYS A 39 5.95 2.78 -18.70
N ASP A 40 7.26 2.60 -18.72
CA ASP A 40 8.06 2.29 -19.92
C ASP A 40 8.03 0.79 -20.29
N GLY A 41 7.43 -0.06 -19.44
CA GLY A 41 7.34 -1.51 -19.66
C GLY A 41 8.50 -2.31 -19.05
N ASP A 42 9.57 -1.65 -18.60
CA ASP A 42 10.69 -2.26 -17.88
C ASP A 42 10.29 -2.77 -16.50
N LEU A 43 11.05 -3.71 -15.94
CA LEU A 43 10.84 -4.18 -14.57
C LEU A 43 10.99 -3.02 -13.58
N ASN A 44 9.98 -2.84 -12.74
CA ASN A 44 10.00 -1.79 -11.77
C ASN A 44 11.04 -2.08 -10.69
N LYS A 45 12.15 -1.33 -10.71
CA LYS A 45 13.21 -1.42 -9.69
C LYS A 45 12.74 -1.00 -8.30
N ASN A 46 11.59 -0.32 -8.22
CA ASN A 46 10.97 0.11 -6.97
C ASN A 46 9.91 -0.90 -6.49
N HIS A 47 9.76 -2.05 -7.17
CA HIS A 47 8.86 -3.11 -6.75
C HIS A 47 9.33 -3.69 -5.42
N ASP A 48 8.61 -3.34 -4.36
CA ASP A 48 8.94 -3.75 -3.00
C ASP A 48 7.64 -4.02 -2.21
N PRO A 49 7.15 -5.26 -2.20
CA PRO A 49 5.88 -5.59 -1.54
C PRO A 49 5.90 -5.32 -0.02
N SER A 50 7.08 -5.24 0.60
CA SER A 50 7.24 -4.88 2.01
C SER A 50 6.96 -3.39 2.25
N ALA A 51 7.50 -2.51 1.42
CA ALA A 51 7.26 -1.07 1.45
C ALA A 51 5.81 -0.73 1.05
N ALA A 52 5.20 -1.52 0.17
CA ALA A 52 3.76 -1.44 -0.09
C ALA A 52 2.96 -1.75 1.18
N SER A 53 3.29 -2.85 1.87
CA SER A 53 2.61 -3.26 3.10
C SER A 53 2.76 -2.21 4.22
N ASP A 54 3.94 -1.61 4.37
CA ASP A 54 4.17 -0.47 5.28
C ASP A 54 3.26 0.72 4.95
N ALA A 55 3.16 1.10 3.66
CA ALA A 55 2.28 2.17 3.22
C ALA A 55 0.80 1.89 3.54
N ALA A 56 0.36 0.63 3.41
CA ALA A 56 -1.01 0.22 3.74
C ALA A 56 -1.29 0.27 5.25
N VAL A 57 -0.32 -0.11 6.09
CA VAL A 57 -0.43 0.01 7.55
C VAL A 57 -0.51 1.47 7.98
N LEU A 58 0.34 2.33 7.41
CA LEU A 58 0.30 3.77 7.66
C LEU A 58 -1.02 4.40 7.20
N TRP A 59 -1.53 3.99 6.04
CA TRP A 59 -2.86 4.39 5.58
C TRP A 59 -3.95 3.98 6.56
N LYS A 60 -3.96 2.74 7.05
CA LYS A 60 -4.97 2.26 8.01
C LYS A 60 -4.92 3.06 9.32
N MET A 61 -3.72 3.38 9.80
CA MET A 61 -3.55 4.25 10.96
C MET A 61 -4.09 5.66 10.66
N HIS A 62 -3.75 6.24 9.51
CA HIS A 62 -4.24 7.55 9.09
C HIS A 62 -5.78 7.57 9.01
N VAL A 63 -6.41 6.60 8.35
CA VAL A 63 -7.87 6.48 8.27
C VAL A 63 -8.52 6.39 9.64
N THR A 64 -7.93 5.61 10.55
CA THR A 64 -8.47 5.45 11.92
C THR A 64 -8.42 6.76 12.71
N ASN A 65 -7.37 7.58 12.51
CA ASN A 65 -7.19 8.84 13.23
C ASN A 65 -7.92 10.02 12.59
N THR A 66 -7.91 10.10 11.26
CA THR A 66 -8.36 11.26 10.48
C THR A 66 -9.78 11.09 9.94
N HIS A 67 -10.21 9.85 9.70
CA HIS A 67 -11.54 9.51 9.17
C HIS A 67 -12.31 8.59 10.14
N PRO A 68 -12.58 9.04 11.39
CA PRO A 68 -13.29 8.21 12.36
C PRO A 68 -14.68 7.83 11.83
N GLY A 69 -14.96 6.53 11.74
CA GLY A 69 -16.21 5.97 11.20
C GLY A 69 -16.19 5.60 9.71
N LYS A 70 -15.05 5.78 9.02
CA LYS A 70 -14.84 5.31 7.64
C LYS A 70 -13.87 4.13 7.55
N SER A 71 -13.31 3.69 8.68
CA SER A 71 -12.58 2.43 8.78
C SER A 71 -13.53 1.27 8.47
N LYS A 72 -13.32 0.62 7.32
CA LYS A 72 -14.10 -0.54 6.88
C LYS A 72 -13.77 -1.79 7.68
#